data_AF-A0A941I7M6-F1
#
_entry.id   AF-A0A941I7M6-F1
#
_cell.length_a   1.000
_cell.length_b   1.000
_cell.length_c   1.000
_cell.angle_alpha   90.00
_cell.angle_beta   90.00
_cell.angle_gamma   90.00
#
_symmetry.space_group_name_H-M   'P 1'
#
loop_
_entity.id
_entity.type
_entity.pdbx_description
1 polymer ?
#
loop_
_entity_poly.entity_id
_entity_poly.type
_entity_poly.pdbx_seq_one_letter_code
_entity_poly.pdbx_strand_id
1 'polypeptide(L)'
;MRKSTLIPGCLLMMALPAMAQTMYKCGNSYQDHACAPGQKGQIISQAEAPPAQPKAAVDPVCVRQGDEAKRIAWMREAGATLARAMEGSDSEDRRRLVSDVYSLKGNSLEIKQQIEKLCMDRVAERNGARQAAPVAEAKPAAASAPQAAAPAAKPASGPQQKELCDKLRTALSGLGQQQQGLTGEAKQNAPYKPEDVNKQLAEFGCTR
;
A
#
# COMPACT_ATOMS: atom_id res chain seq x y z
N MET A 1 39.96 21.75 -34.90
CA MET A 1 39.68 20.31 -35.00
C MET A 1 40.24 19.62 -33.77
N ARG A 2 39.41 19.32 -32.75
CA ARG A 2 39.84 18.59 -31.55
C ARG A 2 38.99 17.31 -31.45
N LYS A 3 39.69 16.18 -31.38
CA LYS A 3 39.16 14.82 -31.54
C LYS A 3 38.49 14.34 -30.26
N SER A 4 37.28 13.81 -30.41
CA SER A 4 36.56 12.99 -29.44
C SER A 4 37.30 11.70 -29.14
N THR A 5 37.33 11.29 -27.87
CA THR A 5 37.62 9.90 -27.48
C THR A 5 36.59 9.45 -26.45
N LEU A 6 35.70 8.57 -26.91
CA LEU A 6 34.72 7.79 -26.13
C LEU A 6 35.41 6.55 -25.57
N ILE A 7 35.20 6.23 -24.29
CA ILE A 7 35.44 4.89 -23.73
C ILE A 7 34.19 4.49 -22.93
N PRO A 8 33.36 3.57 -23.43
CA PRO A 8 32.29 2.96 -22.65
C PRO A 8 32.81 1.68 -21.98
N GLY A 9 33.06 1.75 -20.67
CA GLY A 9 33.36 0.58 -19.84
C GLY A 9 32.10 0.09 -19.13
N CYS A 10 31.36 -0.81 -19.78
CA CYS A 10 30.17 -1.46 -19.23
C CYS A 10 30.60 -2.62 -18.31
N LEU A 11 30.70 -2.37 -17.00
CA LEU A 11 30.88 -3.43 -15.99
C LEU A 11 29.52 -4.01 -15.63
N LEU A 12 29.17 -5.17 -16.21
CA LEU A 12 28.04 -5.99 -15.75
C LEU A 12 28.45 -6.77 -14.50
N MET A 13 27.95 -6.35 -13.33
CA MET A 13 27.97 -7.15 -12.11
C MET A 13 26.78 -8.12 -12.14
N MET A 14 27.03 -9.39 -12.44
CA MET A 14 26.05 -10.46 -12.24
C MET A 14 26.00 -10.85 -10.76
N ALA A 15 24.89 -10.55 -10.08
CA ALA A 15 24.62 -11.04 -8.73
C ALA A 15 24.13 -12.51 -8.82
N LEU A 16 24.94 -13.45 -8.34
CA LEU A 16 24.50 -14.85 -8.19
C LEU A 16 23.57 -14.98 -6.96
N PRO A 17 22.52 -15.81 -7.03
CA PRO A 17 21.67 -16.10 -5.89
C PRO A 17 22.48 -16.86 -4.82
N ALA A 18 22.55 -16.29 -3.62
CA ALA A 18 23.15 -16.92 -2.46
C ALA A 18 22.31 -18.13 -2.02
N MET A 19 22.72 -19.32 -2.44
CA MET A 19 22.20 -20.58 -1.91
C MET A 19 22.66 -20.69 -0.45
N ALA A 20 21.71 -20.71 0.49
CA ALA A 20 22.00 -20.81 1.91
C ALA A 20 22.77 -22.11 2.22
N GLN A 21 24.01 -21.99 2.71
CA GLN A 21 24.85 -23.13 3.06
C GLN A 21 24.52 -23.63 4.47
N THR A 22 24.26 -24.93 4.60
CA THR A 22 24.02 -25.59 5.89
C THR A 22 25.35 -25.93 6.54
N MET A 23 25.73 -25.21 7.60
CA MET A 23 26.95 -25.50 8.38
C MET A 23 26.65 -26.38 9.60
N TYR A 24 27.52 -27.36 9.83
CA TYR A 24 27.48 -28.27 10.98
C TYR A 24 28.55 -27.85 11.99
N LYS A 25 28.18 -27.82 13.28
CA LYS A 25 29.14 -27.57 14.37
C LYS A 25 29.53 -28.90 15.00
N CYS A 26 30.80 -29.27 14.85
CA CYS A 26 31.38 -30.50 15.41
C CYS A 26 32.36 -30.11 16.52
N GLY A 27 31.89 -30.09 17.78
CA GLY A 27 32.69 -29.59 18.90
C GLY A 27 32.96 -28.08 18.79
N ASN A 28 34.23 -27.70 18.59
CA ASN A 28 34.66 -26.29 18.48
C ASN A 28 34.96 -25.84 17.04
N SER A 29 34.76 -26.71 16.05
CA SER A 29 34.95 -26.39 14.62
C SER A 29 33.62 -26.43 13.86
N TYR A 30 33.56 -25.65 12.78
CA TYR A 30 32.42 -25.63 11.86
C TYR A 30 32.83 -26.21 10.52
N GLN A 31 31.96 -27.03 9.92
CA GLN A 31 32.22 -27.75 8.68
C GLN A 31 30.95 -27.80 7.82
N ASP A 32 31.10 -27.89 6.50
CA ASP A 32 29.98 -28.00 5.56
C ASP A 32 29.45 -29.44 5.40
N HIS A 33 30.07 -30.39 6.11
CA HIS A 33 29.70 -31.80 6.09
C HIS A 33 29.26 -32.28 7.46
N ALA A 34 28.42 -33.32 7.49
CA ALA A 34 27.94 -33.91 8.73
C ALA A 34 29.11 -34.43 9.60
N CYS A 35 29.00 -34.25 10.92
CA CYS A 35 30.02 -34.70 11.86
C CYS A 35 30.19 -36.24 11.81
N ALA A 36 31.40 -36.72 12.07
CA ALA A 36 31.69 -38.15 12.11
C ALA A 36 30.80 -38.90 13.13
N PRO A 37 30.40 -40.15 12.84
CA PRO A 37 29.54 -40.94 13.72
C PRO A 37 30.21 -41.09 15.10
N GLY A 38 29.50 -40.67 16.15
CA GLY A 38 29.99 -40.67 17.54
C GLY A 38 30.33 -39.29 18.10
N GLN A 39 30.39 -38.25 17.26
CA GLN A 39 30.49 -36.87 17.76
C GLN A 39 29.10 -36.23 17.87
N LYS A 40 28.83 -35.55 18.98
CA LYS A 40 27.61 -34.73 19.16
C LYS A 40 27.70 -33.51 18.25
N GLY A 41 27.29 -33.66 16.99
CA GLY A 41 27.14 -32.57 16.04
C GLY A 41 25.83 -31.84 16.25
N GLN A 42 25.88 -30.53 16.45
CA GLN A 42 24.67 -29.70 16.44
C GLN A 42 24.53 -29.13 15.03
N ILE A 43 23.45 -29.51 14.34
CA ILE A 43 23.13 -28.92 13.05
C ILE A 43 22.68 -27.48 13.32
N ILE A 44 23.45 -26.49 12.91
CA ILE A 44 23.01 -25.09 12.91
C ILE A 44 22.24 -24.87 11.62
N SER A 45 21.15 -25.61 11.45
CA SER A 45 20.18 -25.34 10.38
C SER A 45 19.32 -24.19 10.88
N GLN A 46 19.59 -23.00 10.33
CA GLN A 46 18.99 -21.73 10.74
C GLN A 46 19.27 -21.43 12.21
N ALA A 47 20.14 -20.45 12.46
CA ALA A 47 19.93 -19.63 13.64
C ALA A 47 18.45 -19.20 13.59
N GLU A 48 17.64 -19.74 14.51
CA GLU A 48 16.31 -19.24 14.76
C GLU A 48 16.49 -17.74 14.94
N ALA A 49 16.07 -16.98 13.93
CA ALA A 49 16.21 -15.54 13.95
C ALA A 49 15.59 -15.11 15.29
N PRO A 50 16.29 -14.28 16.10
CA PRO A 50 15.73 -13.84 17.38
C PRO A 50 14.30 -13.39 17.11
N PRO A 51 13.31 -13.81 17.92
CA PRO A 51 11.90 -13.61 17.63
C PRO A 51 11.75 -12.17 17.21
N ALA A 52 11.42 -11.96 15.94
CA ALA A 52 11.39 -10.64 15.35
C ALA A 52 10.46 -9.84 16.27
N GLN A 53 11.03 -8.86 16.98
CA GLN A 53 10.24 -8.00 17.86
C GLN A 53 9.01 -7.58 17.05
N PRO A 54 7.81 -7.68 17.61
CA PRO A 54 6.59 -7.39 16.86
C PRO A 54 6.74 -5.98 16.33
N LYS A 55 7.10 -5.86 15.05
CA LYS A 55 7.14 -4.58 14.37
C LYS A 55 5.73 -4.08 14.51
N ALA A 56 5.57 -2.95 15.21
CA ALA A 56 4.26 -2.32 15.37
C ALA A 56 3.61 -2.31 13.99
N ALA A 57 2.42 -2.91 13.88
CA ALA A 57 1.76 -3.07 12.61
C ALA A 57 1.52 -1.68 12.02
N VAL A 58 2.27 -1.34 10.97
CA VAL A 58 2.13 -0.07 10.28
C VAL A 58 0.81 -0.13 9.51
N ASP A 59 0.03 0.94 9.58
CA ASP A 59 -1.24 1.03 8.87
C ASP A 59 -1.00 0.83 7.35
N PRO A 60 -1.80 -0.01 6.67
CA PRO A 60 -1.60 -0.31 5.25
C PRO A 60 -1.70 0.92 4.35
N VAL A 61 -2.46 1.95 4.75
CA VAL A 61 -2.50 3.24 4.05
C VAL A 61 -1.15 3.95 4.14
N CYS A 62 -0.52 3.93 5.31
CA CYS A 62 0.80 4.52 5.51
C CYS A 62 1.89 3.78 4.75
N VAL A 63 1.85 2.45 4.70
CA VAL A 63 2.78 1.66 3.87
C VAL A 63 2.66 2.03 2.39
N ARG A 64 1.44 2.16 1.87
CA ARG A 64 1.21 2.58 0.48
C ARG A 64 1.75 3.98 0.20
N GLN A 65 1.55 4.93 1.11
CA GLN A 65 2.12 6.27 0.98
C GLN A 65 3.66 6.23 1.02
N GLY A 66 4.24 5.41 1.89
CA GLY A 66 5.68 5.19 1.96
C GLY A 66 6.26 4.64 0.66
N ASP A 67 5.57 3.67 0.03
CA ASP A 67 5.98 3.11 -1.26
C ASP A 67 5.88 4.13 -2.41
N GLU A 68 4.85 4.99 -2.40
CA GLU A 68 4.73 6.07 -3.37
C GLU A 68 5.83 7.13 -3.16
N ALA A 69 6.09 7.53 -1.92
CA ALA A 69 7.19 8.42 -1.56
C ALA A 69 8.54 7.89 -2.02
N LYS A 70 8.78 6.59 -1.85
CA LYS A 70 9.99 5.91 -2.32
C LYS A 70 10.17 6.06 -3.83
N ARG A 71 9.10 5.89 -4.62
CA ARG A 71 9.16 6.07 -6.08
C ARG A 71 9.47 7.52 -6.45
N ILE A 72 8.86 8.49 -5.77
CA ILE A 72 9.13 9.92 -6.00
C ILE A 72 10.59 10.25 -5.65
N ALA A 73 11.10 9.70 -4.55
CA ALA A 73 12.50 9.85 -4.14
C ALA A 73 13.47 9.26 -5.17
N TRP A 74 13.17 8.08 -5.74
CA TRP A 74 13.94 7.51 -6.84
C TRP A 74 13.93 8.39 -8.09
N MET A 75 12.78 8.97 -8.45
CA MET A 75 12.71 9.90 -9.58
C MET A 75 13.56 11.14 -9.32
N ARG A 76 13.57 11.66 -8.08
CA ARG A 76 14.42 12.78 -7.67
C ARG A 76 15.91 12.41 -7.74
N GLU A 77 16.28 11.23 -7.26
CA GLU A 77 17.65 10.70 -7.37
C GLU A 77 18.08 10.52 -8.84
N ALA A 78 17.14 10.21 -9.74
CA ALA A 78 17.36 10.18 -11.19
C ALA A 78 17.37 11.58 -11.86
N GLY A 79 17.30 12.67 -11.08
CA GLY A 79 17.37 14.05 -11.58
C GLY A 79 16.02 14.68 -11.96
N ALA A 80 14.89 14.05 -11.63
CA ALA A 80 13.59 14.70 -11.78
C ALA A 80 13.51 15.94 -10.85
N THR A 81 12.95 17.02 -11.37
CA THR A 81 12.73 18.26 -10.60
C THR A 81 11.35 18.24 -9.95
N LEU A 82 11.19 19.06 -8.90
CA LEU A 82 9.92 19.24 -8.21
C LEU A 82 8.79 19.64 -9.18
N ALA A 83 9.06 20.58 -10.10
CA ALA A 83 8.09 21.02 -11.10
C ALA A 83 7.58 19.86 -11.97
N ARG A 84 8.50 19.00 -12.45
CA ARG A 84 8.15 17.81 -13.24
C ARG A 84 7.35 16.79 -12.43
N ALA A 85 7.67 16.61 -11.16
CA ALA A 85 6.92 15.72 -10.28
C ALA A 85 5.50 16.26 -9.97
N MET A 86 5.35 17.58 -9.88
CA MET A 86 4.05 18.23 -9.67
C MET A 86 3.15 18.21 -10.90
N GLU A 87 3.71 18.28 -12.11
CA GLU A 87 2.95 18.25 -13.38
C GLU A 87 2.12 16.98 -13.56
N GLY A 88 2.58 15.84 -13.03
CA GLY A 88 1.85 14.56 -13.06
C GLY A 88 0.98 14.27 -11.82
N SER A 89 0.76 15.26 -10.96
CA SER A 89 0.08 15.10 -9.67
C SER A 89 -1.31 15.77 -9.67
N ASP A 90 -2.33 15.05 -10.11
CA ASP A 90 -3.71 15.57 -10.20
C ASP A 90 -4.37 15.76 -8.83
N SER A 91 -4.07 14.89 -7.86
CA SER A 91 -4.66 14.95 -6.52
C SER A 91 -3.89 15.88 -5.58
N GLU A 92 -4.62 16.53 -4.66
CA GLU A 92 -4.02 17.39 -3.63
C GLU A 92 -3.10 16.60 -2.69
N ASP A 93 -3.52 15.40 -2.28
CA ASP A 93 -2.72 14.52 -1.43
C ASP A 93 -1.39 14.13 -2.07
N ARG A 94 -1.39 13.87 -3.38
CA ARG A 94 -0.16 13.54 -4.12
C ARG A 94 0.75 14.74 -4.26
N ARG A 95 0.20 15.94 -4.48
CA ARG A 95 0.99 17.19 -4.49
C ARG A 95 1.66 17.45 -3.14
N ARG A 96 0.94 17.23 -2.04
CA ARG A 96 1.49 17.31 -0.68
C ARG A 96 2.60 16.28 -0.49
N LEU A 97 2.38 15.02 -0.86
CA LEU A 97 3.38 13.96 -0.78
C LEU A 97 4.65 14.29 -1.57
N VAL A 98 4.51 14.81 -2.79
CA VAL A 98 5.64 15.27 -3.61
C VAL A 98 6.40 16.40 -2.90
N SER A 99 5.70 17.40 -2.38
CA SER A 99 6.32 18.48 -1.61
C SER A 99 7.08 17.96 -0.39
N ASP A 100 6.46 17.06 0.39
CA ASP A 100 7.07 16.44 1.57
C ASP A 100 8.36 15.70 1.16
N VAL A 101 8.31 14.84 0.16
CA VAL A 101 9.49 14.08 -0.34
C VAL A 101 10.63 15.00 -0.77
N TYR A 102 10.36 16.13 -1.42
CA TYR A 102 11.41 17.06 -1.85
C TYR A 102 11.97 17.93 -0.72
N SER A 103 11.22 18.11 0.37
CA SER A 103 11.71 18.81 1.57
C SER A 103 12.60 17.93 2.45
N LEU A 104 12.40 16.61 2.41
CA LEU A 104 13.19 15.65 3.19
C LEU A 104 14.52 15.33 2.53
N LYS A 105 15.59 15.26 3.35
CA LYS A 105 16.92 14.81 2.93
C LYS A 105 17.13 13.34 3.29
N GLY A 106 17.90 12.64 2.46
CA GLY A 106 18.21 11.22 2.66
C GLY A 106 18.00 10.39 1.40
N ASN A 107 18.29 9.10 1.52
CA ASN A 107 18.04 8.12 0.47
C ASN A 107 16.55 7.71 0.41
N SER A 108 16.15 7.10 -0.70
CA SER A 108 14.77 6.61 -0.91
C SER A 108 14.19 5.73 0.21
N LEU A 109 15.00 4.93 0.92
CA LEU A 109 14.54 4.08 2.02
C LEU A 109 14.30 4.90 3.31
N GLU A 110 15.19 5.84 3.62
CA GLU A 110 15.04 6.76 4.75
C GLU A 110 13.80 7.64 4.58
N ILE A 111 13.58 8.15 3.36
CA ILE A 111 12.39 8.97 3.04
C ILE A 111 11.12 8.16 3.22
N LYS A 112 11.09 6.90 2.74
CA LYS A 112 9.95 6.00 2.96
C LYS A 112 9.61 5.89 4.45
N GLN A 113 10.60 5.59 5.28
CA GLN A 113 10.42 5.42 6.72
C GLN A 113 9.95 6.71 7.40
N GLN A 114 10.46 7.87 6.99
CA GLN A 114 10.04 9.17 7.51
C GLN A 114 8.58 9.49 7.13
N ILE A 115 8.18 9.25 5.89
CA ILE A 115 6.81 9.46 5.43
C ILE A 115 5.83 8.49 6.11
N GLU A 116 6.20 7.22 6.25
CA GLU A 116 5.40 6.24 7.00
C GLU A 116 5.18 6.70 8.45
N LYS A 117 6.23 7.18 9.11
CA LYS A 117 6.14 7.73 10.46
C LYS A 117 5.20 8.94 10.52
N LEU A 118 5.37 9.92 9.63
CA LEU A 118 4.50 11.10 9.57
C LEU A 118 3.05 10.75 9.27
N CYS A 119 2.80 9.71 8.48
CA CYS A 119 1.46 9.19 8.24
C CYS A 119 0.86 8.59 9.52
N MET A 120 1.62 7.74 10.22
CA MET A 120 1.17 7.13 11.48
C MET A 120 0.87 8.19 12.54
N ASP A 121 1.70 9.23 12.65
CA ASP A 121 1.47 10.36 13.56
C ASP A 121 0.14 11.06 13.22
N ARG A 122 -0.13 11.34 11.93
CA ARG A 122 -1.41 11.93 11.49
C ARG A 122 -2.61 11.02 11.75
N VAL A 123 -2.47 9.71 11.60
CA VAL A 123 -3.52 8.73 11.90
C VAL A 123 -3.79 8.70 13.41
N ALA A 124 -2.74 8.70 14.24
CA ALA A 124 -2.85 8.75 15.69
C ALA A 124 -3.57 10.03 16.16
N GLU A 125 -3.19 11.20 15.63
CA GLU A 125 -3.84 12.48 15.93
C GLU A 125 -5.33 12.48 15.53
N ARG A 126 -5.67 11.94 14.36
CA ARG A 126 -7.07 11.83 13.92
C ARG A 126 -7.88 10.89 14.81
N ASN A 127 -7.29 9.78 15.23
CA ASN A 127 -7.96 8.83 16.11
C ASN A 127 -8.09 9.37 17.54
N GLY A 128 -7.10 10.13 18.02
CA GLY A 128 -7.16 10.84 19.30
C GLY A 128 -8.22 11.95 19.29
N ALA A 129 -8.26 12.78 18.24
CA ALA A 129 -9.26 13.83 18.08
C ALA A 129 -10.70 13.28 17.98
N ARG A 130 -10.89 12.11 17.34
CA ARG A 130 -12.19 11.42 17.31
C ARG A 130 -12.64 10.91 18.69
N GLN A 131 -11.70 10.56 19.56
CA GLN A 131 -12.00 10.11 20.93
C GLN A 131 -12.17 11.29 21.90
N ALA A 132 -11.49 12.40 21.64
CA ALA A 132 -11.54 13.62 22.45
C ALA A 132 -12.64 14.60 22.05
N ALA A 133 -13.35 14.38 20.94
CA ALA A 133 -14.60 15.10 20.68
C ALA A 133 -15.65 14.55 21.68
N PRO A 134 -16.01 15.30 22.74
CA PRO A 134 -17.19 14.92 23.49
C PRO A 134 -18.33 14.88 22.49
N VAL A 135 -19.14 13.82 22.56
CA VAL A 135 -20.49 13.85 22.02
C VAL A 135 -21.13 15.06 22.70
N ALA A 136 -21.06 16.22 22.06
CA ALA A 136 -21.71 17.41 22.54
C ALA A 136 -23.18 17.07 22.47
N GLU A 137 -23.70 16.61 23.62
CA GLU A 137 -25.10 16.57 23.95
C GLU A 137 -25.72 17.80 23.32
N ALA A 138 -26.55 17.54 22.32
CA ALA A 138 -27.37 18.54 21.69
C ALA A 138 -28.20 19.18 22.80
N LYS A 139 -27.72 20.30 23.34
CA LYS A 139 -28.50 21.18 24.19
C LYS A 139 -29.59 21.76 23.29
N PRO A 140 -30.87 21.41 23.48
CA PRO A 140 -31.92 21.96 22.64
C PRO A 140 -32.10 23.42 23.06
N ALA A 141 -31.70 24.34 22.19
CA ALA A 141 -32.14 25.73 22.27
C ALA A 141 -33.63 25.75 21.89
N ALA A 142 -34.49 25.69 22.91
CA ALA A 142 -35.90 25.98 22.76
C ALA A 142 -36.09 27.48 22.55
N ALA A 143 -36.54 27.87 21.35
CA ALA A 143 -37.68 28.78 21.15
C ALA A 143 -37.86 29.11 19.65
N SER A 144 -38.67 28.31 18.93
CA SER A 144 -39.91 28.79 18.29
C SER A 144 -40.49 27.76 17.29
N ALA A 145 -41.66 27.26 17.67
CA ALA A 145 -42.77 26.73 16.85
C ALA A 145 -42.67 25.34 16.17
N PRO A 146 -43.79 24.60 16.09
CA PRO A 146 -43.82 23.15 15.91
C PRO A 146 -44.18 22.76 14.48
N GLN A 147 -43.36 21.92 13.85
CA GLN A 147 -43.80 21.08 12.74
C GLN A 147 -43.41 19.63 13.01
N ALA A 148 -44.48 18.86 13.25
CA ALA A 148 -44.70 17.44 13.00
C ALA A 148 -43.47 16.52 12.99
N ALA A 149 -43.50 15.59 13.96
CA ALA A 149 -42.72 14.37 13.97
C ALA A 149 -42.75 13.64 12.61
N ALA A 150 -41.56 13.26 12.13
CA ALA A 150 -41.39 12.14 11.23
C ALA A 150 -40.27 11.24 11.77
N PRO A 151 -40.50 9.92 11.92
CA PRO A 151 -39.59 8.99 12.57
C PRO A 151 -38.48 8.51 11.63
N ALA A 152 -37.38 8.05 12.24
CA ALA A 152 -36.40 7.08 11.72
C ALA A 152 -36.44 6.84 10.20
N ALA A 153 -35.54 7.52 9.47
CA ALA A 153 -35.34 7.27 8.05
C ALA A 153 -34.73 5.88 7.85
N LYS A 154 -35.59 4.93 7.47
CA LYS A 154 -35.28 3.82 6.56
C LYS A 154 -34.38 4.33 5.41
N PRO A 155 -33.47 3.51 4.85
CA PRO A 155 -32.64 3.92 3.73
C PRO A 155 -33.55 4.39 2.59
N ALA A 156 -33.49 5.69 2.31
CA ALA A 156 -34.27 6.30 1.25
C ALA A 156 -33.73 5.78 -0.09
N SER A 157 -34.51 4.88 -0.68
CA SER A 157 -34.39 4.40 -2.05
C SER A 157 -34.70 5.56 -3.02
N GLY A 158 -33.79 6.51 -3.10
CA GLY A 158 -33.95 7.75 -3.86
C GLY A 158 -33.39 7.68 -5.29
N PRO A 159 -33.69 8.70 -6.13
CA PRO A 159 -33.12 8.83 -7.48
C PRO A 159 -31.58 8.85 -7.48
N GLN A 160 -30.95 9.29 -6.39
CA GLN A 160 -29.49 9.26 -6.22
C GLN A 160 -28.93 7.84 -6.11
N GLN A 161 -29.66 6.90 -5.49
CA GLN A 161 -29.23 5.50 -5.42
C GLN A 161 -29.32 4.85 -6.80
N LYS A 162 -30.35 5.20 -7.59
CA LYS A 162 -30.49 4.76 -8.97
C LYS A 162 -29.32 5.26 -9.85
N GLU A 163 -28.95 6.53 -9.73
CA GLU A 163 -27.81 7.09 -10.47
C GLU A 163 -26.49 6.42 -10.07
N LEU A 164 -26.29 6.12 -8.78
CA LEU A 164 -25.13 5.39 -8.30
C LEU A 164 -25.08 3.96 -8.87
N CYS A 165 -26.21 3.25 -8.87
CA CYS A 165 -26.33 1.91 -9.46
C CYS A 165 -26.04 1.92 -10.97
N ASP A 166 -26.53 2.92 -11.71
CA ASP A 166 -26.26 3.06 -13.15
C ASP A 166 -24.79 3.38 -13.45
N LYS A 167 -24.15 4.23 -12.64
CA LYS A 167 -22.71 4.52 -12.74
C LYS A 167 -21.86 3.28 -12.47
N LEU A 168 -22.17 2.54 -11.41
CA LEU A 168 -21.49 1.28 -11.06
C LEU A 168 -21.66 0.23 -12.17
N ARG A 169 -22.87 0.07 -12.69
CA ARG A 169 -23.17 -0.85 -13.80
C ARG A 169 -22.40 -0.49 -15.07
N THR A 170 -22.31 0.79 -15.40
CA THR A 170 -21.55 1.27 -16.57
C THR A 170 -20.05 0.99 -16.41
N ALA A 171 -19.48 1.28 -15.24
CA ALA A 171 -18.07 0.98 -14.95
C ALA A 171 -17.75 -0.52 -15.06
N LEU A 172 -18.63 -1.37 -14.53
CA LEU A 172 -18.48 -2.83 -14.57
C LEU A 172 -18.62 -3.41 -15.98
N SER A 173 -19.50 -2.83 -16.81
CA SER A 173 -19.67 -3.25 -18.20
C SER A 173 -18.43 -2.95 -19.05
N GLY A 174 -17.73 -1.84 -18.77
CA GLY A 174 -16.46 -1.50 -19.42
C GLY A 174 -15.33 -2.48 -19.07
N LEU A 175 -15.25 -2.91 -17.81
CA LEU A 175 -14.30 -3.95 -17.37
C LEU A 175 -14.54 -5.30 -18.07
N GLY A 176 -15.81 -5.64 -18.32
CA GLY A 176 -16.18 -6.86 -19.05
C GLY A 176 -15.68 -6.89 -20.50
N GLN A 177 -15.74 -5.76 -21.22
CA GLN A 177 -15.20 -5.67 -22.59
C GLN A 177 -13.68 -5.82 -22.62
N GLN A 178 -12.98 -5.29 -21.63
CA GLN A 178 -11.52 -5.42 -21.54
C GLN A 178 -11.07 -6.89 -21.34
N GLN A 179 -11.93 -7.75 -20.77
CA GLN A 179 -11.64 -9.17 -20.58
C GLN A 179 -11.98 -10.06 -21.79
N GLN A 180 -12.67 -9.56 -22.81
CA GLN A 180 -13.03 -10.37 -24.00
C GLN A 180 -11.84 -10.76 -24.87
N GLY A 181 -10.65 -10.17 -24.64
CA GLY A 181 -9.40 -10.55 -25.27
C GLY A 181 -8.53 -11.55 -24.48
N LEU A 182 -8.96 -11.98 -23.28
CA LEU A 182 -8.19 -12.89 -22.43
C LEU A 182 -8.54 -14.36 -22.70
N THR A 183 -7.55 -15.14 -23.13
CA THR A 183 -7.70 -16.59 -23.38
C THR A 183 -7.63 -17.42 -22.10
N GLY A 184 -8.53 -18.41 -21.96
CA GLY A 184 -8.43 -19.60 -21.09
C GLY A 184 -7.97 -19.37 -19.64
N GLU A 185 -6.66 -19.50 -19.40
CA GLU A 185 -6.06 -19.43 -18.05
C GLU A 185 -6.11 -18.04 -17.42
N ALA A 186 -6.03 -16.98 -18.21
CA ALA A 186 -6.12 -15.61 -17.68
C ALA A 186 -7.52 -15.27 -17.14
N LYS A 187 -8.56 -15.99 -17.60
CA LYS A 187 -9.94 -15.81 -17.16
C LYS A 187 -10.22 -16.50 -15.81
N GLN A 188 -9.48 -17.57 -15.49
CA GLN A 188 -9.62 -18.29 -14.21
C GLN A 188 -8.91 -17.58 -13.04
N ASN A 189 -7.82 -16.86 -13.32
CA ASN A 189 -7.08 -16.08 -12.33
C ASN A 189 -7.49 -14.59 -12.29
N ALA A 190 -8.60 -14.22 -12.93
CA ALA A 190 -9.10 -12.86 -12.84
C ALA A 190 -9.46 -12.53 -11.37
N PRO A 191 -8.98 -11.40 -10.82
CA PRO A 191 -9.16 -11.07 -9.40
C PRO A 191 -10.62 -10.78 -9.02
N TYR A 192 -11.53 -10.71 -10.00
CA TYR A 192 -12.95 -10.45 -9.80
C TYR A 192 -13.78 -11.40 -10.66
N LYS A 193 -14.57 -12.27 -10.02
CA LYS A 193 -15.55 -13.10 -10.72
C LYS A 193 -16.85 -12.31 -10.94
N PRO A 194 -17.53 -12.50 -12.09
CA PRO A 194 -18.78 -11.80 -12.38
C PRO A 194 -19.90 -12.12 -11.38
N GLU A 195 -19.84 -13.25 -10.70
CA GLU A 195 -20.78 -13.67 -9.65
C GLU A 195 -20.65 -12.81 -8.38
N ASP A 196 -19.41 -12.48 -7.98
CA ASP A 196 -19.13 -11.64 -6.81
C ASP A 196 -19.62 -10.19 -7.03
N VAL A 197 -19.50 -9.71 -8.26
CA VAL A 197 -19.96 -8.38 -8.67
C VAL A 197 -21.48 -8.25 -8.57
N ASN A 198 -22.23 -9.24 -9.05
CA ASN A 198 -23.70 -9.25 -8.92
C ASN A 198 -24.15 -9.35 -7.46
N LYS A 199 -23.42 -10.11 -6.64
CA LYS A 199 -23.69 -10.19 -5.20
C LYS A 199 -23.48 -8.85 -4.51
N GLN A 200 -22.40 -8.13 -4.82
CA GLN A 200 -22.17 -6.79 -4.29
C GLN A 200 -23.25 -5.79 -4.74
N LEU A 201 -23.64 -5.80 -6.02
CA LEU A 201 -24.74 -4.97 -6.52
C LEU A 201 -26.06 -5.24 -5.77
N ALA A 202 -26.36 -6.50 -5.46
CA ALA A 202 -27.54 -6.87 -4.68
C ALA A 202 -27.46 -6.38 -3.23
N GLU A 203 -26.29 -6.40 -2.59
CA GLU A 203 -26.07 -5.84 -1.24
C GLU A 203 -26.27 -4.32 -1.21
N PHE A 204 -25.96 -3.61 -2.30
CA PHE A 204 -26.27 -2.18 -2.46
C PHE A 204 -27.73 -1.89 -2.85
N GLY A 205 -28.60 -2.91 -2.91
CA GLY A 205 -29.99 -2.77 -3.30
C GLY A 205 -30.19 -2.47 -4.80
N CYS A 206 -29.15 -2.67 -5.62
CA CYS A 206 -29.21 -2.52 -7.08
C CYS A 206 -29.68 -3.85 -7.70
N THR A 207 -30.88 -4.31 -7.36
CA THR A 207 -31.50 -5.45 -8.05
C THR A 207 -31.92 -5.06 -9.47
N ARG A 208 -31.95 -6.05 -10.36
CA ARG A 208 -32.18 -5.87 -11.79
C ARG A 208 -33.63 -5.47 -12.09
#